data_AF-A0A929KWL1-F1
#
_entry.id   AF-A0A929KWL1-F1
#
_cell.length_a   1.000
_cell.length_b   1.000
_cell.length_c   1.000
_cell.angle_alpha   90.00
_cell.angle_beta   90.00
_cell.angle_gamma   90.00
#
_symmetry.space_group_name_H-M   'P 1'
#
loop_
_entity.id
_entity.type
_entity.pdbx_description
1 polymer ?
#
loop_
_entity_poly.entity_id
_entity_poly.type
_entity_poly.pdbx_seq_one_letter_code
_entity_poly.pdbx_strand_id
1 'polypeptide(L)'
;MRKLALLFAVLSVSAVAKAQKPVSIKLKYLPKHTYNVTVKRLASTDFLAIKDPTKPQDPGADATPPRMVMEIDTRIVASINTANATPAHTFPATILCNEHSLRSTINGSERPGSGQNAVPIGQTVNGTINELGKVEIDTLAFGKAISDAISEATRGIEAIDLPTKSMKIGDTFTRDVNTMTFDLTSFGANNDTPVKMTYKLSSVKNNMAYFDISSAYTIDLEKQPQGHKVVVKGRGSGSGVMIFDLQKGYPKSIVDKTDLTFDVDMDADKLKIVMALNNNYQYTVKAN
;
A
#
# COMPACT_ATOMS: atom_id res chain seq x y z
N MET A 1 9.03 -46.83 33.77
CA MET A 1 7.98 -45.90 33.30
C MET A 1 8.49 -44.50 32.94
N ARG A 2 9.27 -43.80 33.79
CA ARG A 2 9.84 -42.46 33.48
C ARG A 2 10.61 -42.36 32.16
N LYS A 3 11.45 -43.35 31.84
CA LYS A 3 12.25 -43.38 30.59
C LYS A 3 11.39 -43.57 29.32
N LEU A 4 10.26 -44.28 29.43
CA LEU A 4 9.33 -44.52 28.32
C LEU A 4 8.48 -43.26 28.02
N ALA A 5 8.04 -42.56 29.07
CA ALA A 5 7.32 -41.30 28.94
C ALA A 5 8.18 -40.19 28.34
N LEU A 6 9.48 -40.15 28.68
CA LEU A 6 10.42 -39.21 28.08
C LEU A 6 10.64 -39.49 26.58
N LEU A 7 10.73 -40.77 26.18
CA LEU A 7 10.86 -41.17 24.79
C LEU A 7 9.60 -40.81 23.98
N PHE A 8 8.41 -41.02 24.57
CA PHE A 8 7.15 -40.63 23.94
C PHE A 8 7.01 -39.10 23.82
N ALA A 9 7.44 -38.34 24.83
CA ALA A 9 7.47 -36.87 24.76
C ALA A 9 8.43 -36.36 23.68
N VAL A 10 9.64 -36.94 23.57
CA VAL A 10 10.61 -36.61 22.51
C VAL A 10 10.10 -36.99 21.12
N LEU A 11 9.47 -38.16 20.98
CA LEU A 11 8.85 -38.60 19.72
C LEU A 11 7.67 -37.69 19.31
N SER A 12 6.86 -37.25 20.29
CA SER A 12 5.76 -36.31 20.06
C SER A 12 6.27 -34.95 19.58
N VAL A 13 7.29 -34.41 20.25
CA VAL A 13 7.92 -33.13 19.86
C VAL A 13 8.58 -33.25 18.48
N SER A 14 9.21 -34.38 18.16
CA SER A 14 9.83 -34.60 16.84
C SER A 14 8.82 -34.78 15.70
N ALA A 15 7.61 -35.27 15.98
CA ALA A 15 6.51 -35.36 15.01
C ALA A 15 5.89 -33.99 14.71
N VAL A 16 5.80 -33.11 15.72
CA VAL A 16 5.37 -31.70 15.55
C VAL A 16 6.49 -30.87 14.87
N ALA A 17 7.75 -31.27 15.04
CA ALA A 17 8.90 -30.70 14.35
C ALA A 17 9.09 -31.20 12.90
N LYS A 18 8.15 -31.97 12.34
CA LYS A 18 8.04 -32.09 10.87
C LYS A 18 7.76 -30.70 10.33
N ALA A 19 8.84 -29.99 10.03
CA ALA A 19 8.87 -28.72 9.33
C ALA A 19 7.82 -28.78 8.22
N GLN A 20 6.80 -27.94 8.33
CA GLN A 20 5.79 -27.83 7.30
C GLN A 20 6.50 -27.57 5.97
N LYS A 21 6.04 -28.26 4.91
CA LYS A 21 6.69 -28.25 3.60
C LYS A 21 6.93 -26.79 3.19
N PRO A 22 8.17 -26.41 2.82
CA PRO A 22 8.44 -25.08 2.30
C PRO A 22 7.51 -24.76 1.13
N VAL A 23 7.04 -23.53 1.06
CA VAL A 23 6.16 -23.04 -0.02
C VAL A 23 6.90 -22.01 -0.86
N SER A 24 6.81 -22.16 -2.18
CA SER A 24 7.31 -21.15 -3.11
C SER A 24 6.22 -20.11 -3.33
N ILE A 25 6.53 -18.84 -3.05
CA ILE A 25 5.61 -17.73 -3.30
C ILE A 25 6.06 -17.07 -4.60
N LYS A 26 5.25 -17.17 -5.65
CA LYS A 26 5.54 -16.60 -6.97
C LYS A 26 4.29 -15.90 -7.49
N LEU A 27 4.44 -14.61 -7.80
CA LEU A 27 3.41 -13.83 -8.45
C LEU A 27 3.39 -14.23 -9.93
N LYS A 28 2.20 -14.49 -10.46
CA LYS A 28 2.04 -14.71 -11.90
C LYS A 28 0.67 -14.23 -12.35
N TYR A 29 0.65 -13.59 -13.52
CA TYR A 29 -0.56 -13.48 -14.30
C TYR A 29 -0.74 -14.75 -15.14
N LEU A 30 -1.99 -15.15 -15.32
CA LEU A 30 -2.40 -16.32 -16.10
C LEU A 30 -3.05 -15.80 -17.39
N PRO A 31 -2.80 -16.43 -18.55
CA PRO A 31 -3.45 -16.07 -19.79
C PRO A 31 -4.94 -16.41 -19.74
N LYS A 32 -5.79 -15.67 -20.46
CA LYS A 32 -7.25 -15.90 -20.50
C LYS A 32 -7.90 -15.89 -19.12
N HIS A 33 -7.54 -14.92 -18.30
CA HIS A 33 -8.14 -14.73 -16.99
C HIS A 33 -8.58 -13.28 -16.77
N THR A 34 -9.63 -13.12 -15.98
CA THR A 34 -10.08 -11.83 -15.46
C THR A 34 -9.63 -11.70 -14.01
N TYR A 35 -8.92 -10.61 -13.74
CA TYR A 35 -8.52 -10.17 -12.41
C TYR A 35 -9.40 -9.01 -12.00
N ASN A 36 -10.22 -9.18 -10.98
CA ASN A 36 -10.98 -8.10 -10.38
C ASN A 36 -10.24 -7.59 -9.16
N VAL A 37 -10.03 -6.28 -9.12
CA VAL A 37 -9.35 -5.57 -8.04
C VAL A 37 -10.34 -4.61 -7.41
N THR A 38 -10.43 -4.64 -6.08
CA THR A 38 -11.13 -3.62 -5.30
C THR A 38 -10.14 -3.02 -4.32
N VAL A 39 -9.95 -1.72 -4.40
CA VAL A 39 -9.16 -0.93 -3.45
C VAL A 39 -10.13 -0.09 -2.64
N LYS A 40 -10.03 -0.15 -1.32
CA LYS A 40 -10.65 0.80 -0.40
C LYS A 40 -9.55 1.44 0.44
N ARG A 41 -9.57 2.76 0.54
CA ARG A 41 -8.65 3.52 1.39
C ARG A 41 -9.44 4.51 2.22
N LEU A 42 -9.16 4.51 3.51
CA LEU A 42 -9.59 5.55 4.43
C LEU A 42 -8.35 6.21 5.03
N ALA A 43 -8.20 7.51 4.81
CA ALA A 43 -7.16 8.32 5.42
C ALA A 43 -7.79 9.40 6.31
N SER A 44 -7.27 9.57 7.51
CA SER A 44 -7.58 10.69 8.40
C SER A 44 -6.29 11.42 8.70
N THR A 45 -6.29 12.74 8.52
CA THR A 45 -5.11 13.58 8.73
C THR A 45 -5.49 14.78 9.60
N ASP A 46 -4.77 14.94 10.70
CA ASP A 46 -4.91 16.03 11.66
C ASP A 46 -3.69 16.95 11.54
N PHE A 47 -3.94 18.17 11.07
CA PHE A 47 -2.96 19.23 10.94
C PHE A 47 -3.09 20.16 12.14
N LEU A 48 -2.02 20.29 12.92
CA LEU A 48 -1.94 21.16 14.08
C LEU A 48 -0.78 22.13 13.89
N ALA A 49 -1.08 23.40 13.65
CA ALA A 49 -0.07 24.44 13.75
C ALA A 49 0.43 24.54 15.19
N ILE A 50 1.72 24.79 15.38
CA ILE A 50 2.35 24.97 16.69
C ILE A 50 3.12 26.28 16.60
N LYS A 51 2.75 27.23 17.46
CA LYS A 51 3.47 28.49 17.55
C LYS A 51 4.84 28.25 18.16
N ASP A 52 5.88 28.81 17.55
CA ASP A 52 7.23 28.76 18.11
C ASP A 52 7.41 29.89 19.15
N PRO A 53 7.60 29.58 20.45
CA PRO A 53 7.77 30.62 21.47
C PRO A 53 9.08 31.42 21.31
N THR A 54 10.04 30.95 20.49
CA THR A 54 11.30 31.66 20.26
C THR A 54 11.24 32.64 19.08
N LYS A 55 10.11 32.78 18.39
CA LYS A 55 9.93 33.66 17.23
C LYS A 55 8.94 34.79 17.55
N PRO A 56 9.12 36.01 17.00
CA PRO A 56 8.18 37.12 17.23
C PRO A 56 6.78 36.73 16.77
N GLN A 57 5.79 36.87 17.65
CA GLN A 57 4.40 36.58 17.31
C GLN A 57 3.68 37.87 16.89
N ASP A 58 2.77 37.74 15.93
CA ASP A 58 1.84 38.81 15.59
C ASP A 58 0.93 39.08 16.80
N PRO A 59 0.93 40.30 17.37
CA PRO A 59 0.10 40.67 18.52
C PRO A 59 -1.41 40.49 18.30
N GLY A 60 -1.87 40.34 17.06
CA GLY A 60 -3.29 40.14 16.70
C GLY A 60 -3.72 38.68 16.47
N ALA A 61 -2.80 37.71 16.53
CA ALA A 61 -3.11 36.33 16.20
C ALA A 61 -3.79 35.59 17.37
N ASP A 62 -4.93 34.95 17.08
CA ASP A 62 -5.70 34.15 18.04
C ASP A 62 -4.83 33.16 18.83
N ALA A 63 -5.11 32.98 20.12
CA ALA A 63 -4.24 32.22 21.04
C ALA A 63 -4.26 30.71 20.77
N THR A 64 -5.34 30.21 20.16
CA THR A 64 -5.48 28.79 19.82
C THR A 64 -4.83 28.52 18.46
N PRO A 65 -3.89 27.56 18.37
CA PRO A 65 -3.29 27.24 17.08
C PRO A 65 -4.36 26.69 16.11
N PRO A 66 -4.36 27.11 14.84
CA PRO A 66 -5.30 26.58 13.86
C PRO A 66 -5.11 25.07 13.72
N ARG A 67 -6.24 24.35 13.79
CA ARG A 67 -6.32 22.90 13.59
C ARG A 67 -7.21 22.61 12.39
N MET A 68 -6.77 21.67 11.55
CA MET A 68 -7.55 21.20 10.41
C MET A 68 -7.57 19.66 10.42
N VAL A 69 -8.76 19.08 10.37
CA VAL A 69 -8.94 17.64 10.21
C VAL A 69 -9.43 17.37 8.80
N MET A 70 -8.69 16.55 8.06
CA MET A 70 -9.04 16.11 6.72
C MET A 70 -9.31 14.61 6.73
N GLU A 71 -10.41 14.19 6.13
CA GLU A 71 -10.69 12.78 5.91
C GLU A 71 -10.87 12.51 4.41
N ILE A 72 -10.31 11.40 3.95
CA ILE A 72 -10.38 10.97 2.54
C ILE A 72 -10.82 9.51 2.54
N ASP A 73 -11.92 9.22 1.86
CA ASP A 73 -12.41 7.88 1.57
C ASP A 73 -12.37 7.66 0.05
N THR A 74 -11.57 6.70 -0.38
CA THR A 74 -11.40 6.34 -1.78
C THR A 74 -11.79 4.89 -1.99
N ARG A 75 -12.55 4.63 -3.05
CA ARG A 75 -12.83 3.28 -3.51
C ARG A 75 -12.68 3.17 -5.01
N ILE A 76 -11.90 2.19 -5.44
CA ILE A 76 -11.62 1.88 -6.84
C ILE A 76 -11.98 0.42 -7.09
N VAL A 77 -12.72 0.14 -8.17
CA VAL A 77 -12.96 -1.21 -8.67
C VAL A 77 -12.51 -1.27 -10.11
N ALA A 78 -11.58 -2.18 -10.40
CA ALA A 78 -11.04 -2.37 -11.73
C ALA A 78 -11.02 -3.85 -12.13
N SER A 79 -11.06 -4.11 -13.44
CA SER A 79 -10.89 -5.44 -14.01
C SER A 79 -9.73 -5.43 -15.00
N ILE A 80 -8.87 -6.45 -14.94
CA ILE A 80 -7.78 -6.68 -15.89
C ILE A 80 -8.07 -8.00 -16.59
N ASN A 81 -8.28 -7.95 -17.89
CA ASN A 81 -8.55 -9.12 -18.73
C ASN A 81 -7.30 -9.46 -19.53
N THR A 82 -6.71 -10.62 -19.28
CA THR A 82 -5.51 -11.07 -20.00
C THR A 82 -5.90 -11.87 -21.24
N ALA A 83 -5.20 -11.62 -22.34
CA ALA A 83 -5.33 -12.37 -23.59
C ALA A 83 -4.49 -13.65 -23.57
N ASN A 84 -4.30 -14.27 -24.74
CA ASN A 84 -3.33 -15.36 -24.91
C ASN A 84 -1.92 -14.85 -24.62
N ALA A 85 -1.07 -15.73 -24.08
CA ALA A 85 0.36 -15.44 -23.97
C ALA A 85 0.95 -15.23 -25.38
N THR A 86 1.82 -14.24 -25.52
CA THR A 86 2.65 -14.07 -26.72
C THR A 86 3.82 -15.05 -26.68
N PRO A 87 4.52 -15.28 -27.82
CA PRO A 87 5.77 -16.04 -27.84
C PRO A 87 6.86 -15.46 -26.93
N ALA A 88 6.78 -14.17 -26.55
CA ALA A 88 7.69 -13.49 -25.65
C ALA A 88 7.24 -13.55 -24.17
N HIS A 89 6.36 -14.50 -23.83
CA HIS A 89 5.78 -14.69 -22.49
C HIS A 89 5.13 -13.43 -21.87
N THR A 90 4.73 -12.47 -22.72
CA THR A 90 3.93 -11.31 -22.31
C THR A 90 2.44 -11.57 -22.52
N PHE A 91 1.60 -10.83 -21.82
CA PHE A 91 0.15 -10.91 -21.97
C PHE A 91 -0.40 -9.54 -22.39
N PRO A 92 -1.00 -9.40 -23.58
CA PRO A 92 -1.87 -8.27 -23.84
C PRO A 92 -2.98 -8.26 -22.79
N ALA A 93 -3.28 -7.09 -22.26
CA ALA A 93 -4.27 -6.91 -21.22
C ALA A 93 -5.21 -5.75 -21.56
N THR A 94 -6.48 -5.91 -21.24
CA THR A 94 -7.46 -4.83 -21.26
C THR A 94 -7.87 -4.51 -19.83
N ILE A 95 -7.69 -3.27 -19.43
CA ILE A 95 -7.98 -2.78 -18.09
C ILE A 95 -9.22 -1.90 -18.15
N LEU A 96 -10.16 -2.15 -17.23
CA LEU A 96 -11.42 -1.42 -17.14
C LEU A 96 -11.58 -0.87 -15.73
N CYS A 97 -11.78 0.45 -15.60
CA CYS A 97 -12.21 1.05 -14.34
C CYS A 97 -13.74 0.97 -14.25
N ASN A 98 -14.24 0.08 -13.39
CA ASN A 98 -15.67 -0.18 -13.19
C ASN A 98 -16.32 0.79 -12.21
N GLU A 99 -15.58 1.19 -11.18
CA GLU A 99 -16.03 2.08 -10.11
C GLU A 99 -14.86 2.93 -9.66
N HIS A 100 -15.11 4.22 -9.49
CA HIS A 100 -14.23 5.12 -8.77
C HIS A 100 -15.13 5.98 -7.89
N SER A 101 -14.69 6.25 -6.67
CA SER A 101 -15.35 7.19 -5.77
C SER A 101 -14.31 7.78 -4.83
N LEU A 102 -14.43 9.08 -4.60
CA LEU A 102 -13.55 9.85 -3.74
C LEU A 102 -14.41 10.80 -2.92
N ARG A 103 -14.47 10.60 -1.61
CA ARG A 103 -15.10 11.54 -0.67
C ARG A 103 -14.00 12.22 0.12
N SER A 104 -14.10 13.53 0.30
CA SER A 104 -13.19 14.27 1.16
C SER A 104 -13.92 15.28 2.02
N THR A 105 -13.55 15.37 3.30
CA THR A 105 -14.07 16.34 4.25
C THR A 105 -12.93 17.16 4.83
N ILE A 106 -13.22 18.42 5.16
CA ILE A 106 -12.34 19.31 5.93
C ILE A 106 -13.15 19.84 7.10
N ASN A 107 -12.70 19.57 8.33
CA ASN A 107 -13.39 19.91 9.57
C ASN A 107 -14.87 19.45 9.56
N GLY A 108 -15.12 18.25 9.05
CA GLY A 108 -16.45 17.64 8.94
C GLY A 108 -17.32 18.17 7.79
N SER A 109 -16.92 19.26 7.12
CA SER A 109 -17.62 19.79 5.95
C SER A 109 -17.12 19.12 4.68
N GLU A 110 -18.05 18.70 3.82
CA GLU A 110 -17.71 18.11 2.53
C GLU A 110 -17.10 19.15 1.59
N ARG A 111 -16.01 18.79 0.90
CA ARG A 111 -15.27 19.72 0.02
C ARG A 111 -15.97 19.86 -1.33
N PRO A 112 -16.10 21.07 -1.90
CA PRO A 112 -16.62 21.24 -3.26
C PRO A 112 -15.82 20.39 -4.26
N GLY A 113 -16.52 19.55 -5.04
CA GLY A 113 -15.92 18.62 -6.01
C GLY A 113 -15.57 17.22 -5.46
N SER A 114 -15.78 16.94 -4.17
CA SER A 114 -15.79 15.55 -3.69
C SER A 114 -16.94 14.78 -4.35
N GLY A 115 -16.70 13.52 -4.68
CA GLY A 115 -17.65 12.64 -5.36
C GLY A 115 -17.68 12.79 -6.88
N GLN A 116 -17.05 13.82 -7.47
CA GLN A 116 -16.88 13.87 -8.92
C GLN A 116 -15.78 12.91 -9.36
N ASN A 117 -16.15 11.97 -10.23
CA ASN A 117 -15.19 11.05 -10.82
C ASN A 117 -14.33 11.76 -11.86
N ALA A 118 -13.10 12.12 -11.47
CA ALA A 118 -12.05 12.54 -12.40
C ALA A 118 -11.65 11.41 -13.36
N VAL A 119 -12.04 10.16 -13.07
CA VAL A 119 -11.78 8.96 -13.87
C VAL A 119 -13.05 8.59 -14.64
N PRO A 120 -13.03 8.61 -15.99
CA PRO A 120 -14.11 8.08 -16.81
C PRO A 120 -14.37 6.59 -16.52
N ILE A 121 -15.49 6.30 -15.85
CA ILE A 121 -15.95 4.93 -15.61
C ILE A 121 -16.36 4.31 -16.95
N GLY A 122 -16.04 3.02 -17.12
CA GLY A 122 -16.44 2.27 -18.32
C GLY A 122 -15.46 2.38 -19.49
N GLN A 123 -14.42 3.21 -19.39
CA GLN A 123 -13.36 3.26 -20.40
C GLN A 123 -12.38 2.09 -20.21
N THR A 124 -12.02 1.47 -21.33
CA THR A 124 -11.01 0.41 -21.36
C THR A 124 -9.68 0.95 -21.84
N VAL A 125 -8.61 0.60 -21.15
CA VAL A 125 -7.24 0.90 -21.53
C VAL A 125 -6.52 -0.40 -21.91
N ASN A 126 -5.78 -0.37 -23.02
CA ASN A 126 -4.94 -1.48 -23.40
C ASN A 126 -3.59 -1.38 -22.68
N GLY A 127 -3.05 -2.53 -22.34
CA GLY A 127 -1.73 -2.64 -21.74
C GLY A 127 -1.10 -3.98 -22.08
N THR A 128 0.10 -4.17 -21.58
CA THR A 128 0.84 -5.43 -21.65
C THR A 128 1.33 -5.78 -20.26
N ILE A 129 1.23 -7.05 -19.89
CA ILE A 129 1.85 -7.59 -18.69
C ILE A 129 3.12 -8.30 -19.14
N ASN A 130 4.26 -7.86 -18.60
CA ASN A 130 5.54 -8.47 -18.94
C ASN A 130 5.81 -9.76 -18.12
N GLU A 131 6.95 -10.40 -18.37
CA GLU A 131 7.32 -11.67 -17.72
C GLU A 131 7.48 -11.55 -16.18
N LEU A 132 7.72 -10.33 -15.68
CA LEU A 132 7.84 -10.03 -14.25
C LEU A 132 6.47 -9.76 -13.60
N GLY A 133 5.38 -9.78 -14.39
CA GLY A 133 4.04 -9.45 -13.93
C GLY A 133 3.79 -7.95 -13.76
N LYS A 134 4.65 -7.08 -14.31
CA LYS A 134 4.43 -5.64 -14.31
C LYS A 134 3.43 -5.27 -15.42
N VAL A 135 2.45 -4.44 -15.09
CA VAL A 135 1.48 -3.90 -16.04
C VAL A 135 2.05 -2.63 -16.67
N GLU A 136 2.19 -2.65 -17.99
CA GLU A 136 2.57 -1.50 -18.79
C GLU A 136 1.33 -1.03 -19.54
N ILE A 137 0.93 0.21 -19.30
CA ILE A 137 -0.32 0.80 -19.81
C ILE A 137 0.03 1.66 -21.03
N ASP A 138 -0.76 1.58 -22.10
CA ASP A 138 -0.64 2.53 -23.21
C ASP A 138 -1.25 3.88 -22.79
N THR A 139 -0.40 4.76 -22.27
CA THR A 139 -0.81 6.06 -21.73
C THR A 139 -1.04 7.12 -22.81
N LEU A 140 -0.66 6.88 -24.07
CA LEU A 140 -0.77 7.89 -25.15
C LEU A 140 -2.23 8.13 -25.58
N ALA A 141 -3.13 7.21 -25.24
CA ALA A 141 -4.55 7.29 -25.59
C ALA A 141 -5.47 7.84 -24.48
N PHE A 142 -4.96 8.11 -23.26
CA PHE A 142 -5.80 8.42 -22.09
C PHE A 142 -5.25 9.56 -21.23
N GLY A 143 -6.16 10.33 -20.60
CA GLY A 143 -5.78 11.41 -19.68
C GLY A 143 -5.13 10.92 -18.38
N LYS A 144 -4.30 11.78 -17.75
CA LYS A 144 -3.50 11.46 -16.55
C LYS A 144 -4.29 10.78 -15.42
N ALA A 145 -5.53 11.22 -15.16
CA ALA A 145 -6.36 10.68 -14.08
C ALA A 145 -6.68 9.18 -14.24
N ILE A 146 -6.87 8.70 -15.48
CA ILE A 146 -7.08 7.28 -15.76
C ILE A 146 -5.79 6.49 -15.50
N SER A 147 -4.67 7.01 -15.99
CA SER A 147 -3.35 6.40 -15.78
C SER A 147 -3.02 6.28 -14.29
N ASP A 148 -3.28 7.33 -13.51
CA ASP A 148 -3.05 7.33 -12.06
C ASP A 148 -3.95 6.30 -11.34
N ALA A 149 -5.24 6.25 -11.65
CA ALA A 149 -6.19 5.33 -11.03
C ALA A 149 -5.90 3.85 -11.36
N ILE A 150 -5.50 3.57 -12.60
CA ILE A 150 -5.10 2.22 -12.99
C ILE A 150 -3.77 1.85 -12.32
N SER A 151 -2.79 2.75 -12.36
CA SER A 151 -1.50 2.53 -11.69
C SER A 151 -1.72 2.27 -10.21
N GLU A 152 -2.66 2.95 -9.55
CA GLU A 152 -3.01 2.69 -8.16
C GLU A 152 -3.63 1.29 -7.97
N ALA A 153 -4.55 0.89 -8.84
CA ALA A 153 -5.16 -0.44 -8.79
C ALA A 153 -4.15 -1.57 -9.02
N THR A 154 -3.12 -1.36 -9.85
CA THR A 154 -2.07 -2.35 -10.14
C THR A 154 -0.89 -2.30 -9.15
N ARG A 155 -0.63 -1.15 -8.50
CA ARG A 155 0.49 -0.95 -7.57
C ARG A 155 0.54 -1.97 -6.43
N GLY A 156 -0.62 -2.37 -5.88
CA GLY A 156 -0.68 -3.35 -4.80
C GLY A 156 -0.12 -4.72 -5.17
N ILE A 157 -0.03 -5.04 -6.46
CA ILE A 157 0.48 -6.31 -6.99
C ILE A 157 1.94 -6.15 -7.45
N GLU A 158 2.24 -5.09 -8.20
CA GLU A 158 3.57 -4.82 -8.75
C GLU A 158 4.61 -4.50 -7.67
N ALA A 159 4.19 -3.96 -6.53
CA ALA A 159 5.09 -3.61 -5.43
C ALA A 159 5.60 -4.83 -4.63
N ILE A 160 5.28 -6.06 -5.05
CA ILE A 160 5.62 -7.27 -4.29
C ILE A 160 6.77 -8.09 -4.93
N ASP A 161 8.07 -7.73 -4.76
CA ASP A 161 9.24 -8.58 -5.17
C ASP A 161 9.38 -9.90 -4.39
N LEU A 162 8.48 -10.86 -4.60
CA LEU A 162 8.38 -12.07 -3.78
C LEU A 162 9.72 -12.80 -3.58
N PRO A 163 9.94 -13.41 -2.40
CA PRO A 163 11.19 -14.09 -2.13
C PRO A 163 11.43 -15.20 -3.16
N THR A 164 12.64 -15.23 -3.72
CA THR A 164 13.04 -16.23 -4.72
C THR A 164 13.17 -17.64 -4.13
N LYS A 165 13.45 -17.72 -2.83
CA LYS A 165 13.56 -18.97 -2.08
C LYS A 165 12.20 -19.37 -1.49
N SER A 166 11.97 -20.68 -1.38
CA SER A 166 10.80 -21.20 -0.68
C SER A 166 10.84 -20.82 0.80
N MET A 167 9.69 -20.48 1.35
CA MET A 167 9.51 -20.05 2.74
C MET A 167 8.94 -21.17 3.60
N LYS A 168 9.36 -21.23 4.85
CA LYS A 168 8.74 -22.00 5.94
C LYS A 168 7.92 -21.07 6.83
N ILE A 169 6.97 -21.63 7.59
CA ILE A 169 6.27 -20.85 8.62
C ILE A 169 7.29 -20.24 9.57
N GLY A 170 7.10 -18.96 9.87
CA GLY A 170 7.99 -18.16 10.69
C GLY A 170 9.02 -17.37 9.89
N ASP A 171 9.32 -17.77 8.64
CA ASP A 171 10.22 -17.03 7.78
C ASP A 171 9.66 -15.65 7.45
N THR A 172 10.57 -14.68 7.32
CA THR A 172 10.26 -13.29 7.00
C THR A 172 10.98 -12.85 5.74
N PHE A 173 10.37 -11.95 4.98
CA PHE A 173 11.08 -11.13 4.01
C PHE A 173 10.73 -9.66 4.21
N THR A 174 11.68 -8.77 3.89
CA THR A 174 11.52 -7.32 4.03
C THR A 174 11.65 -6.65 2.69
N ARG A 175 10.90 -5.57 2.48
CA ARG A 175 11.07 -4.69 1.33
C ARG A 175 10.97 -3.24 1.67
N ASP A 176 11.63 -2.48 0.83
CA ASP A 176 11.53 -1.05 0.74
C ASP A 176 10.38 -0.74 -0.21
N VAL A 177 9.34 -0.10 0.31
CA VAL A 177 8.09 0.14 -0.40
C VAL A 177 7.84 1.64 -0.38
N ASN A 178 7.61 2.20 -1.56
CA ASN A 178 7.30 3.62 -1.66
C ASN A 178 5.78 3.82 -1.62
N THR A 179 5.22 3.68 -0.42
CA THR A 179 3.76 3.69 -0.20
C THR A 179 3.23 5.03 0.30
N MET A 180 4.06 6.07 0.37
CA MET A 180 3.56 7.37 0.81
C MET A 180 2.67 7.96 -0.27
N THR A 181 1.35 7.93 -0.01
CA THR A 181 0.34 8.64 -0.80
C THR A 181 0.24 10.11 -0.40
N PHE A 182 0.88 10.50 0.71
CA PHE A 182 0.92 11.89 1.12
C PHE A 182 2.01 12.60 0.34
N ASP A 183 1.57 13.49 -0.53
CA ASP A 183 2.45 14.28 -1.37
C ASP A 183 3.17 15.34 -0.53
N LEU A 184 4.40 15.03 -0.12
CA LEU A 184 5.26 15.97 0.58
C LEU A 184 6.01 16.91 -0.37
N THR A 185 5.73 16.86 -1.69
CA THR A 185 6.39 17.76 -2.66
C THR A 185 6.09 19.23 -2.39
N SER A 186 4.93 19.54 -1.80
CA SER A 186 4.60 20.89 -1.32
C SER A 186 5.58 21.38 -0.23
N PHE A 187 6.29 20.46 0.45
CA PHE A 187 7.35 20.75 1.41
C PHE A 187 8.76 20.53 0.82
N GLY A 188 8.88 20.38 -0.51
CA GLY A 188 10.14 20.14 -1.21
C GLY A 188 10.72 18.74 -1.03
N ALA A 189 9.96 17.80 -0.47
CA ALA A 189 10.37 16.41 -0.36
C ALA A 189 10.00 15.64 -1.63
N ASN A 190 10.98 14.96 -2.22
CA ASN A 190 10.71 13.97 -3.24
C ASN A 190 10.09 12.76 -2.54
N ASN A 191 9.03 12.19 -3.09
CA ASN A 191 8.34 11.04 -2.51
C ASN A 191 9.20 9.76 -2.49
N ASP A 192 10.52 9.81 -2.69
CA ASP A 192 11.43 8.65 -2.81
C ASP A 192 11.97 8.12 -1.47
N THR A 193 11.26 8.30 -0.35
CA THR A 193 11.72 7.74 0.94
C THR A 193 11.18 6.32 1.09
N PRO A 194 12.02 5.27 0.94
CA PRO A 194 11.55 3.89 1.06
C PRO A 194 11.11 3.56 2.48
N VAL A 195 9.97 2.90 2.60
CA VAL A 195 9.44 2.38 3.87
C VAL A 195 9.76 0.91 3.97
N LYS A 196 10.36 0.47 5.07
CA LYS A 196 10.60 -0.95 5.28
C LYS A 196 9.31 -1.66 5.74
N MET A 197 8.76 -2.51 4.89
CA MET A 197 7.67 -3.43 5.20
C MET A 197 8.22 -4.86 5.35
N THR A 198 7.84 -5.53 6.44
CA THR A 198 8.20 -6.91 6.75
C THR A 198 6.98 -7.79 6.63
N TYR A 199 7.13 -8.92 5.95
CA TYR A 199 6.11 -9.94 5.76
C TYR A 199 6.57 -11.23 6.41
N LYS A 200 5.79 -11.76 7.34
CA LYS A 200 6.07 -13.02 8.04
C LYS A 200 5.07 -14.09 7.62
N LEU A 201 5.54 -15.23 7.10
CA LEU A 201 4.65 -16.35 6.78
C LEU A 201 4.11 -16.97 8.09
N SER A 202 2.86 -16.68 8.42
CA SER A 202 2.24 -17.09 9.68
C SER A 202 1.58 -18.46 9.58
N SER A 203 0.96 -18.79 8.43
CA SER A 203 0.42 -20.13 8.20
C SER A 203 0.23 -20.48 6.73
N VAL A 204 0.11 -21.77 6.44
CA VAL A 204 -0.32 -22.30 5.13
C VAL A 204 -1.45 -23.29 5.34
N LYS A 205 -2.61 -23.05 4.72
CA LYS A 205 -3.77 -23.96 4.77
C LYS A 205 -4.60 -23.85 3.50
N ASN A 206 -5.11 -24.96 2.98
CA ASN A 206 -5.99 -25.00 1.80
C ASN A 206 -5.44 -24.21 0.59
N ASN A 207 -4.17 -24.39 0.25
CA ASN A 207 -3.46 -23.64 -0.81
C ASN A 207 -3.44 -22.10 -0.62
N MET A 208 -3.66 -21.62 0.59
CA MET A 208 -3.53 -20.22 0.97
C MET A 208 -2.34 -20.05 1.90
N ALA A 209 -1.46 -19.10 1.58
CA ALA A 209 -0.41 -18.62 2.48
C ALA A 209 -0.87 -17.33 3.16
N TYR A 210 -0.71 -17.27 4.47
CA TYR A 210 -1.12 -16.15 5.31
C TYR A 210 0.13 -15.45 5.82
N PHE A 211 0.17 -14.13 5.66
CA PHE A 211 1.29 -13.31 6.08
C PHE A 211 0.83 -12.26 7.07
N ASP A 212 1.60 -12.09 8.14
CA ASP A 212 1.51 -10.92 9.00
C ASP A 212 2.43 -9.84 8.41
N ILE A 213 1.92 -8.61 8.33
CA ILE A 213 2.64 -7.46 7.80
C ILE A 213 2.95 -6.52 8.95
N SER A 214 4.19 -6.02 9.00
CA SER A 214 4.58 -4.93 9.89
C SER A 214 5.44 -3.92 9.14
N SER A 215 5.21 -2.64 9.35
CA SER A 215 5.98 -1.56 8.73
C SER A 215 6.49 -0.57 9.76
N ALA A 216 7.66 0.01 9.48
CA ALA A 216 8.26 1.07 10.28
C ALA A 216 8.66 2.22 9.36
N TYR A 217 8.21 3.42 9.71
CA TYR A 217 8.43 4.64 8.94
C TYR A 217 9.37 5.56 9.70
N THR A 218 10.38 6.06 9.02
CA THR A 218 11.26 7.10 9.55
C THR A 218 11.62 8.02 8.39
N ILE A 219 11.39 9.32 8.60
CA ILE A 219 11.73 10.37 7.65
C ILE A 219 12.55 11.40 8.42
N ASP A 220 13.68 11.78 7.85
CA ASP A 220 14.46 12.92 8.32
C ASP A 220 14.95 13.66 7.08
N LEU A 221 14.27 14.76 6.77
CA LEU A 221 14.51 15.55 5.57
C LEU A 221 14.78 16.99 5.97
N GLU A 222 15.81 17.57 5.38
CA GLU A 222 16.08 19.00 5.42
C GLU A 222 16.21 19.49 3.97
N LYS A 223 15.39 20.49 3.61
CA LYS A 223 15.34 21.07 2.26
C LYS A 223 15.25 22.59 2.35
N GLN A 224 15.61 23.25 1.25
CA GLN A 224 15.49 24.70 1.09
C GLN A 224 14.64 25.07 -0.13
N PRO A 225 13.35 24.73 -0.16
CA PRO A 225 12.48 25.17 -1.25
C PRO A 225 12.39 26.70 -1.25
N GLN A 226 12.66 27.32 -2.40
CA GLN A 226 12.53 28.77 -2.61
C GLN A 226 13.34 29.64 -1.61
N GLY A 227 14.44 29.10 -1.06
CA GLY A 227 15.32 29.82 -0.12
C GLY A 227 14.92 29.73 1.35
N HIS A 228 13.82 29.04 1.68
CA HIS A 228 13.34 28.86 3.05
C HIS A 228 13.72 27.49 3.60
N LYS A 229 14.24 27.41 4.84
CA LYS A 229 14.62 26.12 5.43
C LYS A 229 13.36 25.39 5.90
N VAL A 230 13.19 24.16 5.43
CA VAL A 230 12.13 23.24 5.84
C VAL A 230 12.76 21.96 6.35
N VAL A 231 12.47 21.60 7.60
CA VAL A 231 12.88 20.33 8.22
C VAL A 231 11.65 19.49 8.48
N VAL A 232 11.63 18.26 7.96
CA VAL A 232 10.54 17.30 8.16
C VAL A 232 11.08 16.08 8.87
N LYS A 233 10.57 15.83 10.08
CA LYS A 233 10.84 14.61 10.84
C LYS A 233 9.58 13.78 10.93
N GLY A 234 9.60 12.58 10.36
CA GLY A 234 8.48 11.67 10.33
C GLY A 234 8.79 10.38 11.06
N ARG A 235 7.81 9.84 11.77
CA ARG A 235 7.86 8.49 12.33
C ARG A 235 6.49 7.83 12.23
N GLY A 236 6.48 6.52 12.19
CA GLY A 236 5.23 5.79 12.18
C GLY A 236 5.42 4.29 12.16
N SER A 237 4.32 3.58 12.29
CA SER A 237 4.29 2.13 12.23
C SER A 237 2.98 1.67 11.61
N GLY A 238 3.04 0.52 10.97
CA GLY A 238 1.84 -0.13 10.47
C GLY A 238 1.82 -1.62 10.76
N SER A 239 0.63 -2.17 10.69
CA SER A 239 0.35 -3.60 10.82
C SER A 239 -0.68 -4.03 9.79
N GLY A 240 -0.63 -5.29 9.39
CA GLY A 240 -1.54 -5.78 8.37
C GLY A 240 -1.48 -7.28 8.18
N VAL A 241 -2.25 -7.75 7.22
CA VAL A 241 -2.31 -9.15 6.80
C VAL A 241 -2.39 -9.25 5.28
N MET A 242 -1.73 -10.25 4.72
CA MET A 242 -1.90 -10.65 3.33
C MET A 242 -2.32 -12.12 3.26
N ILE A 243 -3.29 -12.40 2.40
CA ILE A 243 -3.67 -13.76 2.02
C ILE A 243 -3.25 -13.95 0.57
N PHE A 244 -2.43 -14.96 0.32
CA PHE A 244 -1.90 -15.28 -1.00
C PHE A 244 -2.41 -16.65 -1.45
N ASP A 245 -3.01 -16.71 -2.63
CA ASP A 245 -3.47 -17.95 -3.24
C ASP A 245 -2.29 -18.61 -3.99
N LEU A 246 -1.81 -19.73 -3.44
CA LEU A 246 -0.66 -20.47 -3.98
C LEU A 246 -1.00 -21.16 -5.31
N GLN A 247 -2.27 -21.53 -5.53
CA GLN A 247 -2.71 -22.19 -6.75
C GLN A 247 -2.77 -21.21 -7.91
N LYS A 248 -3.35 -20.03 -7.67
CA LYS A 248 -3.42 -18.94 -8.64
C LYS A 248 -2.09 -18.20 -8.78
N GLY A 249 -1.25 -18.21 -7.75
CA GLY A 249 -0.02 -17.43 -7.70
C GLY A 249 -0.30 -15.94 -7.64
N TYR A 250 -1.32 -15.55 -6.86
CA TYR A 250 -1.80 -14.18 -6.80
C TYR A 250 -2.36 -13.86 -5.41
N PRO A 251 -2.23 -12.61 -4.91
CA PRO A 251 -2.90 -12.20 -3.68
C PRO A 251 -4.41 -12.40 -3.78
N LYS A 252 -5.04 -12.79 -2.67
CA LYS A 252 -6.49 -12.76 -2.49
C LYS A 252 -6.93 -11.47 -1.78
N SER A 253 -6.16 -11.05 -0.79
CA SER A 253 -6.42 -9.80 -0.06
C SER A 253 -5.17 -9.27 0.60
N ILE A 254 -5.08 -7.95 0.73
CA ILE A 254 -4.08 -7.26 1.54
C ILE A 254 -4.84 -6.22 2.37
N VAL A 255 -4.66 -6.24 3.69
CA VAL A 255 -5.22 -5.24 4.59
C VAL A 255 -4.09 -4.69 5.43
N ASP A 256 -3.91 -3.38 5.42
CA ASP A 256 -2.90 -2.73 6.23
C ASP A 256 -3.45 -1.45 6.87
N LYS A 257 -2.92 -1.18 8.05
CA LYS A 257 -3.22 0.01 8.85
C LYS A 257 -1.90 0.66 9.21
N THR A 258 -1.82 1.96 9.02
CA THR A 258 -0.59 2.71 9.26
C THR A 258 -0.91 3.99 10.00
N ASP A 259 -0.17 4.24 11.08
CA ASP A 259 -0.21 5.49 11.80
C ASP A 259 1.13 6.22 11.61
N LEU A 260 1.06 7.49 11.18
CA LEU A 260 2.20 8.35 10.91
C LEU A 260 2.08 9.63 11.73
N THR A 261 3.22 10.18 12.12
CA THR A 261 3.35 11.50 12.71
C THR A 261 4.52 12.21 12.06
N PHE A 262 4.28 13.43 11.60
CA PHE A 262 5.30 14.33 11.06
C PHE A 262 5.37 15.59 11.90
N ASP A 263 6.58 15.98 12.25
CA ASP A 263 6.92 17.28 12.80
C ASP A 263 7.63 18.05 11.68
N VAL A 264 7.02 19.14 11.23
CA VAL A 264 7.51 20.02 10.16
C VAL A 264 7.92 21.35 10.79
N ASP A 265 9.18 21.71 10.64
CA ASP A 265 9.74 22.99 11.08
C ASP A 265 9.98 23.89 9.85
N MET A 266 9.41 25.08 9.86
CA MET A 266 9.53 26.11 8.84
C MET A 266 10.05 27.41 9.47
N ASP A 267 10.60 28.32 8.66
CA ASP A 267 11.27 29.54 9.14
C ASP A 267 10.46 30.36 10.17
N ALA A 268 9.13 30.39 10.11
CA ALA A 268 8.27 31.09 11.07
C ALA A 268 7.39 30.18 11.95
N ASP A 269 7.10 28.95 11.51
CA ASP A 269 6.03 28.12 12.10
C ASP A 269 6.46 26.66 12.25
N LYS A 270 5.83 25.96 13.19
CA LYS A 270 5.89 24.50 13.30
C LYS A 270 4.54 23.91 12.96
N LEU A 271 4.52 22.78 12.26
CA LEU A 271 3.32 22.05 11.91
C LEU A 271 3.49 20.60 12.34
N LYS A 272 2.56 20.11 13.15
CA LYS A 272 2.44 18.68 13.46
C LYS A 272 1.33 18.08 12.61
N ILE A 273 1.64 16.99 11.93
CA ILE A 273 0.70 16.24 11.10
C ILE A 273 0.59 14.84 11.69
N VAL A 274 -0.60 14.45 12.12
CA VAL A 274 -0.89 13.07 12.56
C VAL A 274 -1.81 12.43 11.55
N MET A 275 -1.48 11.23 11.10
CA MET A 275 -2.18 10.59 10.00
C MET A 275 -2.43 9.12 10.30
N ALA A 276 -3.65 8.67 10.04
CA ALA A 276 -4.06 7.28 10.11
C ALA A 276 -4.55 6.83 8.73
N LEU A 277 -3.95 5.78 8.18
CA LEU A 277 -4.30 5.15 6.90
C LEU A 277 -4.83 3.74 7.16
N ASN A 278 -5.94 3.41 6.52
CA ASN A 278 -6.45 2.05 6.41
C ASN A 278 -6.59 1.70 4.94
N ASN A 279 -5.84 0.72 4.46
CA ASN A 279 -5.96 0.21 3.10
C ASN A 279 -6.55 -1.21 3.12
N ASN A 280 -7.41 -1.49 2.15
CA ASN A 280 -7.99 -2.81 1.95
C ASN A 280 -8.07 -3.11 0.45
N TYR A 281 -7.25 -4.06 0.05
CA TYR A 281 -7.17 -4.59 -1.31
C TYR A 281 -7.82 -5.97 -1.34
N GLN A 282 -8.72 -6.17 -2.28
CA GLN A 282 -9.36 -7.45 -2.55
C GLN A 282 -9.15 -7.83 -4.00
N TYR A 283 -8.84 -9.10 -4.23
CA TYR A 283 -8.48 -9.63 -5.53
C TYR A 283 -9.28 -10.89 -5.81
N THR A 284 -9.80 -11.02 -7.03
CA THR A 284 -10.45 -12.24 -7.50
C THR A 284 -9.94 -12.59 -8.89
N VAL A 285 -9.56 -13.85 -9.09
CA VAL A 285 -9.03 -14.36 -10.36
C VAL A 285 -9.98 -15.42 -10.92
N LYS A 286 -10.52 -15.19 -12.12
CA LYS A 286 -11.43 -16.12 -12.82
C LYS A 286 -10.87 -16.46 -14.19
N ALA A 287 -11.04 -17.71 -14.62
CA ALA A 287 -10.78 -18.07 -16.01
C ALA A 287 -11.88 -17.49 -16.90
N ASN A 288 -11.51 -17.08 -18.11
CA ASN A 288 -12.43 -16.58 -19.13
C ASN A 288 -13.13 -17.73 -19.86
#